data_AF-A0A2X2HN04-F1
#
_entry.id   AF-A0A2X2HN04-F1
#
_cell.length_a   1.000
_cell.length_b   1.000
_cell.length_c   1.000
_cell.angle_alpha   90.00
_cell.angle_beta   90.00
_cell.angle_gamma   90.00
#
_symmetry.space_group_name_H-M   'P 1'
#
loop_
_entity.id
_entity.type
_entity.pdbx_description
1 polymer ?
#
loop_
_entity_poly.entity_id
_entity_poly.type
_entity_poly.pdbx_seq_one_letter_code
_entity_poly.pdbx_strand_id
1 'polypeptide(L)'
;MAMQSQDIIRKSATNGFTPAPRARDHQEEVAKLIDVTTCIGCKACQVACSEWNDIRDEIGSNVGVYDNPADLTAKSWTVMRFSEVEENGKLEWLIRKDGCMHCADPGCLKACPSEGAIIQYANGIVDFQSEHCIGCGYCIAGCPFDVPRMNKDDNRVYKCTLCVDRVDVGQEPACVKTCPTGAIHFGTKDAMKEIAAERVSELNTRGYQNAGLYDPAGVGGTHVMYVLHHADKPQLYHGLPDNPTISPAITFWKGVWKPLAAIGFAATFAASVFHYVGVGPNRVEEEDHDELHDEETRK
;
A
#
# COMPACT_ATOMS: atom_id res chain seq x y z
N MET A 1 5.02 -12.37 15.50
CA MET A 1 4.10 -13.49 15.82
C MET A 1 2.98 -13.43 14.78
N ALA A 2 3.13 -14.19 13.70
CA ALA A 2 2.20 -14.18 12.59
C ALA A 2 1.08 -15.22 12.78
N MET A 3 -0.15 -14.86 12.42
CA MET A 3 -1.32 -15.75 12.21
C MET A 3 -2.10 -16.25 13.44
N GLN A 4 -1.87 -15.71 14.65
CA GLN A 4 -2.62 -16.08 15.88
C GLN A 4 -4.12 -15.74 15.79
N SER A 5 -4.46 -14.67 15.08
CA SER A 5 -5.84 -14.22 14.89
C SER A 5 -6.66 -15.14 13.99
N GLN A 6 -6.01 -15.95 13.14
CA GLN A 6 -6.65 -16.90 12.21
C GLN A 6 -7.69 -16.27 11.27
N ASP A 7 -7.51 -15.00 10.90
CA ASP A 7 -8.41 -14.19 10.06
C ASP A 7 -7.65 -13.48 8.91
N ILE A 8 -6.54 -14.06 8.46
CA ILE A 8 -5.67 -13.46 7.44
C ILE A 8 -6.17 -13.84 6.04
N ILE A 9 -6.85 -12.92 5.36
CA ILE A 9 -7.45 -13.17 4.04
C ILE A 9 -6.44 -13.08 2.89
N ARG A 10 -5.36 -12.31 3.06
CA ARG A 10 -4.23 -12.24 2.09
C ARG A 10 -2.89 -12.09 2.80
N LYS A 11 -1.85 -12.65 2.18
CA LYS A 11 -0.48 -12.69 2.69
C LYS A 11 0.50 -12.50 1.52
N SER A 12 1.48 -11.61 1.66
CA SER A 12 2.47 -11.35 0.60
C SER A 12 3.29 -12.58 0.26
N ALA A 13 3.74 -12.65 -1.01
CA ALA A 13 4.59 -13.71 -1.56
C ALA A 13 4.17 -15.16 -1.18
N THR A 14 2.87 -15.39 -1.05
CA THR A 14 2.29 -16.68 -0.68
C THR A 14 1.61 -17.29 -1.91
N ASN A 15 1.81 -18.59 -2.14
CA ASN A 15 1.19 -19.29 -3.26
C ASN A 15 -0.32 -19.46 -3.03
N GLY A 16 -1.12 -19.36 -4.11
CA GLY A 16 -2.57 -19.49 -4.02
C GLY A 16 -3.08 -20.87 -3.56
N PHE A 17 -2.28 -21.93 -3.69
CA PHE A 17 -2.59 -23.27 -3.17
C PHE A 17 -2.33 -23.42 -1.66
N THR A 18 -1.62 -22.47 -1.05
CA THR A 18 -1.25 -22.50 0.38
C THR A 18 -1.69 -21.20 1.06
N PRO A 19 -3.00 -20.94 1.15
CA PRO A 19 -3.51 -19.71 1.74
C PRO A 19 -3.17 -19.59 3.23
N ALA A 20 -3.16 -18.38 3.75
CA ALA A 20 -2.97 -18.13 5.17
C ALA A 20 -4.20 -18.62 5.99
N PRO A 21 -4.01 -18.90 7.30
CA PRO A 21 -5.12 -19.25 8.20
C PRO A 21 -6.17 -18.14 8.25
N ARG A 22 -7.42 -18.50 7.91
CA ARG A 22 -8.56 -17.58 7.83
C ARG A 22 -9.88 -18.18 8.33
N ALA A 23 -9.81 -19.11 9.28
CA ALA A 23 -11.00 -19.78 9.82
C ALA A 23 -11.95 -18.83 10.59
N ARG A 24 -11.48 -17.63 10.96
CA ARG A 24 -12.23 -16.60 11.72
C ARG A 24 -12.52 -15.37 10.87
N ASP A 25 -12.92 -15.58 9.62
CA ASP A 25 -13.16 -14.53 8.62
C ASP A 25 -14.57 -13.92 8.66
N HIS A 26 -15.48 -14.45 9.50
CA HIS A 26 -16.79 -13.85 9.73
C HIS A 26 -16.68 -12.60 10.62
N GLN A 27 -16.25 -11.50 10.03
CA GLN A 27 -16.12 -10.18 10.65
C GLN A 27 -16.69 -9.11 9.73
N GLU A 28 -17.16 -8.01 10.31
CA GLU A 28 -17.55 -6.84 9.53
C GLU A 28 -16.30 -6.09 9.05
N GLU A 29 -16.33 -5.64 7.80
CA GLU A 29 -15.31 -4.72 7.28
C GLU A 29 -15.42 -3.38 8.01
N VAL A 30 -14.30 -2.88 8.54
CA VAL A 30 -14.25 -1.55 9.17
C VAL A 30 -13.73 -0.51 8.20
N ALA A 31 -14.14 0.75 8.34
CA ALA A 31 -13.57 1.83 7.57
C ALA A 31 -13.45 3.13 8.38
N LYS A 32 -12.50 3.96 7.97
CA LYS A 32 -12.36 5.35 8.39
C LYS A 32 -12.86 6.26 7.28
N LEU A 33 -13.86 7.09 7.56
CA LEU A 33 -14.32 8.12 6.64
C LEU A 33 -13.71 9.46 7.04
N ILE A 34 -13.07 10.14 6.10
CA ILE A 34 -12.50 11.48 6.31
C ILE A 34 -13.32 12.47 5.49
N ASP A 35 -14.19 13.23 6.15
CA ASP A 35 -14.90 14.34 5.54
C ASP A 35 -14.00 15.58 5.48
N VAL A 36 -13.43 15.86 4.30
CA VAL A 36 -12.55 17.04 4.15
C VAL A 36 -13.32 18.35 4.27
N THR A 37 -14.65 18.30 4.14
CA THR A 37 -15.52 19.49 4.18
C THR A 37 -15.78 20.02 5.59
N THR A 38 -15.39 19.25 6.60
CA THR A 38 -15.45 19.60 8.03
C THR A 38 -14.06 19.63 8.67
N CYS A 39 -13.00 19.39 7.87
CA CYS A 39 -11.62 19.44 8.32
C CYS A 39 -11.15 20.89 8.48
N ILE A 40 -10.51 21.18 9.61
CA ILE A 40 -9.98 22.52 9.93
C ILE A 40 -8.45 22.57 9.92
N GLY A 41 -7.76 21.54 9.43
CA GLY A 41 -6.30 21.54 9.31
C GLY A 41 -5.51 21.61 10.62
N CYS A 42 -6.13 21.31 11.77
CA CYS A 42 -5.52 21.48 13.09
C CYS A 42 -4.32 20.57 13.40
N LYS A 43 -4.09 19.52 12.58
CA LYS A 43 -3.05 18.49 12.77
C LYS A 43 -3.14 17.66 14.05
N ALA A 44 -4.24 17.73 14.81
CA ALA A 44 -4.46 16.88 15.99
C ALA A 44 -4.32 15.38 15.66
N CYS A 45 -4.75 14.98 14.46
CA CYS A 45 -4.62 13.62 13.95
C CYS A 45 -3.17 13.16 13.75
N GLN A 46 -2.23 14.07 13.43
CA GLN A 46 -0.80 13.77 13.36
C GLN A 46 -0.26 13.51 14.77
N VAL A 47 -0.53 14.43 15.69
CA VAL A 47 -0.04 14.36 17.08
C VAL A 47 -0.54 13.09 17.78
N ALA A 48 -1.84 12.80 17.70
CA ALA A 48 -2.40 11.61 18.33
C ALA A 48 -1.89 10.31 17.68
N CYS A 49 -1.63 10.31 16.37
CA CYS A 49 -1.03 9.16 15.70
C CYS A 49 0.39 8.91 16.22
N SER A 50 1.21 9.95 16.29
CA SER A 50 2.58 9.84 16.78
C SER A 50 2.64 9.48 18.25
N GLU A 51 1.75 10.07 19.07
CA GLU A 51 1.66 9.79 20.50
C GLU A 51 1.29 8.33 20.75
N TRP A 52 0.20 7.84 20.16
CA TRP A 52 -0.27 6.46 20.37
C TRP A 52 0.72 5.41 19.87
N ASN A 53 1.38 5.65 18.74
CA ASN A 53 2.28 4.67 18.12
C ASN A 53 3.74 4.83 18.57
N ASP A 54 4.02 5.63 19.60
CA ASP A 54 5.37 5.83 20.17
C ASP A 54 6.44 6.25 19.14
N ILE A 55 6.05 7.09 18.17
CA ILE A 55 6.96 7.60 17.13
C ILE A 55 7.09 9.11 17.20
N ARG A 56 8.30 9.63 16.94
CA ARG A 56 8.59 11.05 16.82
C ARG A 56 9.47 11.25 15.60
N ASP A 57 9.06 12.16 14.73
CA ASP A 57 9.86 12.58 13.59
C ASP A 57 10.80 13.72 13.98
N GLU A 58 11.73 14.06 13.10
CA GLU A 58 12.63 15.19 13.29
C GLU A 58 11.87 16.53 13.29
N ILE A 59 12.41 17.51 13.99
CA ILE A 59 11.89 18.89 13.95
C ILE A 59 12.24 19.47 12.57
N GLY A 60 11.23 19.59 11.71
CA GLY A 60 11.38 20.15 10.37
C GLY A 60 11.56 21.67 10.34
N SER A 61 11.67 22.21 9.13
CA SER A 61 11.69 23.66 8.87
C SER A 61 10.41 24.10 8.18
N ASN A 62 10.12 25.41 8.22
CA ASN A 62 9.05 26.00 7.42
C ASN A 62 9.63 26.44 6.06
N VAL A 63 8.98 26.04 4.96
CA VAL A 63 9.40 26.36 3.58
C VAL A 63 8.39 27.24 2.83
N GLY A 64 7.53 27.97 3.56
CA GLY A 64 6.53 28.88 3.02
C GLY A 64 5.10 28.30 2.95
N VAL A 65 4.89 27.09 3.49
CA VAL A 65 3.56 26.43 3.55
C VAL A 65 3.28 25.89 4.95
N TYR A 66 2.00 25.56 5.21
CA TYR A 66 1.58 25.01 6.49
C TYR A 66 1.93 23.53 6.66
N ASP A 67 2.14 22.79 5.56
CA ASP A 67 2.50 21.37 5.54
C ASP A 67 3.76 21.12 6.36
N ASN A 68 3.62 20.34 7.44
CA ASN A 68 4.74 19.93 8.29
C ASN A 68 4.34 18.74 9.18
N PRO A 69 5.05 17.61 9.15
CA PRO A 69 6.13 17.27 8.20
C PRO A 69 5.68 17.38 6.73
N ALA A 70 6.61 17.66 5.82
CA ALA A 70 6.29 17.93 4.41
C ALA A 70 5.80 16.67 3.67
N ASP A 71 6.16 15.49 4.15
CA ASP A 71 5.71 14.21 3.61
C ASP A 71 5.54 13.17 4.71
N LEU A 72 4.91 12.05 4.37
CA LEU A 72 4.94 10.83 5.17
C LEU A 72 6.39 10.37 5.37
N THR A 73 6.67 9.81 6.54
CA THR A 73 7.97 9.20 6.86
C THR A 73 7.75 7.91 7.65
N ALA A 74 8.83 7.19 7.95
CA ALA A 74 8.76 6.07 8.88
C ALA A 74 8.34 6.47 10.32
N LYS A 75 8.39 7.77 10.66
CA LYS A 75 8.00 8.33 11.96
C LYS A 75 6.78 9.26 11.90
N SER A 76 6.26 9.51 10.69
CA SER A 76 5.06 10.32 10.42
C SER A 76 4.09 9.54 9.52
N TRP A 77 3.25 8.72 10.14
CA TRP A 77 2.37 7.77 9.43
C TRP A 77 1.09 8.41 8.86
N THR A 78 0.85 9.66 9.19
CA THR A 78 -0.18 10.50 8.59
C THR A 78 0.25 11.96 8.65
N VAL A 79 -0.07 12.73 7.62
CA VAL A 79 0.21 14.17 7.53
C VAL A 79 -1.01 14.91 6.98
N MET A 80 -1.18 16.17 7.37
CA MET A 80 -2.14 17.08 6.74
C MET A 80 -1.50 17.75 5.54
N ARG A 81 -2.19 17.68 4.40
CA ARG A 81 -1.81 18.30 3.15
C ARG A 81 -2.73 19.47 2.85
N PHE A 82 -2.16 20.62 2.50
CA PHE A 82 -2.90 21.85 2.25
C PHE A 82 -2.82 22.22 0.77
N SER A 83 -3.88 22.80 0.22
CA SER A 83 -3.93 23.28 -1.16
C SER A 83 -4.79 24.54 -1.24
N GLU A 84 -4.18 25.64 -1.65
CA GLU A 84 -4.89 26.87 -1.99
C GLU A 84 -5.22 26.82 -3.49
N VAL A 85 -6.52 26.92 -3.81
CA VAL A 85 -7.00 26.85 -5.19
C VAL A 85 -8.03 27.95 -5.45
N GLU A 86 -8.14 28.41 -6.69
CA GLU A 86 -9.23 29.30 -7.11
C GLU A 86 -10.27 28.48 -7.88
N GLU A 87 -11.39 28.16 -7.22
CA GLU A 87 -12.51 27.46 -7.85
C GLU A 87 -13.75 28.37 -7.83
N ASN A 88 -14.51 28.37 -8.93
CA ASN A 88 -15.73 29.17 -9.08
C ASN A 88 -15.54 30.68 -8.77
N GLY A 89 -14.35 31.21 -9.08
CA GLY A 89 -14.00 32.62 -8.84
C GLY A 89 -13.80 32.99 -7.37
N LYS A 90 -13.56 32.01 -6.50
CA LYS A 90 -13.28 32.20 -5.06
C LYS A 90 -12.05 31.41 -4.65
N LEU A 91 -11.32 31.94 -3.68
CA LEU A 91 -10.27 31.20 -3.01
C LEU A 91 -10.89 30.10 -2.13
N GLU A 92 -10.44 28.87 -2.33
CA GLU A 92 -10.73 27.74 -1.46
C GLU A 92 -9.43 27.20 -0.86
N TRP A 93 -9.49 26.85 0.42
CA TRP A 93 -8.40 26.17 1.10
C TRP A 93 -8.80 24.71 1.35
N LEU A 94 -8.33 23.83 0.47
CA LEU A 94 -8.64 22.41 0.51
C LEU A 94 -7.61 21.69 1.37
N ILE A 95 -8.08 21.06 2.45
CA ILE A 95 -7.22 20.45 3.46
C ILE A 95 -7.55 18.97 3.57
N ARG A 96 -6.56 18.12 3.34
CA ARG A 96 -6.75 16.66 3.33
C ARG A 96 -5.76 15.98 4.28
N LYS A 97 -6.28 15.09 5.12
CA LYS A 97 -5.45 14.15 5.88
C LYS A 97 -4.97 13.04 4.95
N ASP A 98 -3.67 12.82 4.88
CA ASP A 98 -3.04 11.82 4.02
C ASP A 98 -2.41 10.66 4.81
N GLY A 99 -2.33 9.49 4.19
CA GLY A 99 -1.81 8.25 4.78
C GLY A 99 -2.31 6.99 4.08
N CYS A 100 -2.14 5.83 4.70
CA CYS A 100 -2.57 4.56 4.10
C CYS A 100 -4.07 4.52 3.84
N MET A 101 -4.44 4.10 2.63
CA MET A 101 -5.83 3.91 2.21
C MET A 101 -6.43 2.56 2.61
N HIS A 102 -5.60 1.61 3.10
CA HIS A 102 -6.00 0.24 3.43
C HIS A 102 -6.85 -0.37 2.30
N CYS A 103 -6.29 -0.45 1.09
CA CYS A 103 -7.02 -0.85 -0.11
C CYS A 103 -7.54 -2.29 -0.02
N ALA A 104 -8.70 -2.55 -0.61
CA ALA A 104 -9.24 -3.90 -0.72
C ALA A 104 -8.39 -4.80 -1.61
N ASP A 105 -7.75 -4.28 -2.68
CA ASP A 105 -6.65 -4.89 -3.45
C ASP A 105 -5.34 -4.10 -3.25
N PRO A 106 -4.56 -4.40 -2.20
CA PRO A 106 -3.37 -3.64 -1.86
C PRO A 106 -2.20 -3.93 -2.79
N GLY A 107 -1.85 -2.95 -3.63
CA GLY A 107 -0.68 -3.02 -4.50
C GLY A 107 0.65 -3.24 -3.78
N CYS A 108 0.79 -2.73 -2.55
CA CYS A 108 1.96 -2.99 -1.69
C CYS A 108 2.12 -4.49 -1.38
N LEU A 109 1.03 -5.19 -1.04
CA LEU A 109 1.01 -6.63 -0.79
C LEU A 109 1.34 -7.41 -2.06
N LYS A 110 0.72 -7.04 -3.20
CA LYS A 110 0.94 -7.68 -4.51
C LYS A 110 2.39 -7.57 -4.99
N ALA A 111 3.04 -6.43 -4.73
CA ALA A 111 4.43 -6.20 -5.13
C ALA A 111 5.45 -6.85 -4.20
N CYS A 112 5.13 -7.05 -2.92
CA CYS A 112 6.06 -7.51 -1.90
C CYS A 112 6.60 -8.93 -2.21
N PRO A 113 7.94 -9.12 -2.24
CA PRO A 113 8.55 -10.41 -2.54
C PRO A 113 8.81 -11.27 -1.30
N SER A 114 8.66 -10.71 -0.09
CA SER A 114 8.91 -11.43 1.16
C SER A 114 7.62 -12.05 1.70
N GLU A 115 7.68 -13.33 2.03
CA GLU A 115 6.52 -14.07 2.52
C GLU A 115 6.06 -13.50 3.87
N GLY A 116 4.78 -13.16 3.98
CA GLY A 116 4.19 -12.72 5.26
C GLY A 116 4.53 -11.30 5.71
N ALA A 117 5.45 -10.58 5.04
CA ALA A 117 5.80 -9.21 5.40
C ALA A 117 4.65 -8.20 5.30
N ILE A 118 3.63 -8.47 4.47
CA ILE A 118 2.41 -7.68 4.37
C ILE A 118 1.22 -8.62 4.41
N ILE A 119 0.26 -8.32 5.26
CA ILE A 119 -0.97 -9.10 5.45
C ILE A 119 -2.21 -8.22 5.32
N GLN A 120 -3.33 -8.86 5.03
CA GLN A 120 -4.66 -8.24 5.07
C GLN A 120 -5.56 -9.08 5.97
N TYR A 121 -6.13 -8.45 6.98
CA TYR A 121 -7.10 -9.03 7.91
C TYR A 121 -8.51 -9.08 7.30
N ALA A 122 -9.39 -9.93 7.82
CA ALA A 122 -10.77 -10.09 7.37
C ALA A 122 -11.60 -8.78 7.47
N ASN A 123 -11.34 -7.96 8.49
CA ASN A 123 -11.97 -6.65 8.65
C ASN A 123 -11.45 -5.57 7.66
N GLY A 124 -10.47 -5.90 6.82
CA GLY A 124 -9.92 -5.04 5.76
C GLY A 124 -8.64 -4.29 6.09
N ILE A 125 -8.14 -4.38 7.33
CA ILE A 125 -6.86 -3.75 7.70
C ILE A 125 -5.72 -4.41 6.91
N VAL A 126 -4.97 -3.60 6.16
CA VAL A 126 -3.67 -3.97 5.59
C VAL A 126 -2.54 -3.55 6.52
N ASP A 127 -1.70 -4.49 6.95
CA ASP A 127 -0.64 -4.23 7.93
C ASP A 127 0.71 -4.89 7.59
N PHE A 128 1.80 -4.39 8.18
CA PHE A 128 3.16 -4.82 7.92
C PHE A 128 3.73 -5.66 9.08
N GLN A 129 4.09 -6.90 8.79
CA GLN A 129 4.77 -7.78 9.75
C GLN A 129 6.28 -7.58 9.62
N SER A 130 6.80 -6.64 10.41
CA SER A 130 8.19 -6.19 10.35
C SER A 130 9.23 -7.32 10.46
N GLU A 131 8.91 -8.42 11.15
CA GLU A 131 9.81 -9.59 11.28
C GLU A 131 10.17 -10.24 9.93
N HIS A 132 9.30 -10.11 8.92
CA HIS A 132 9.51 -10.64 7.57
C HIS A 132 9.99 -9.58 6.57
N CYS A 133 10.07 -8.31 6.95
CA CYS A 133 10.44 -7.24 6.03
C CYS A 133 11.95 -7.26 5.73
N ILE A 134 12.29 -7.22 4.43
CA ILE A 134 13.69 -7.28 3.94
C ILE A 134 14.19 -5.95 3.35
N GLY A 135 13.45 -4.85 3.52
CA GLY A 135 13.91 -3.52 3.08
C GLY A 135 13.99 -3.29 1.57
N CYS A 136 13.39 -4.14 0.72
CA CYS A 136 13.55 -4.03 -0.74
C CYS A 136 12.84 -2.84 -1.41
N GLY A 137 11.89 -2.18 -0.73
CA GLY A 137 11.17 -1.02 -1.27
C GLY A 137 10.11 -1.31 -2.36
N TYR A 138 9.89 -2.56 -2.77
CA TYR A 138 8.89 -2.89 -3.82
C TYR A 138 7.47 -2.45 -3.48
N CYS A 139 7.13 -2.44 -2.20
CA CYS A 139 5.84 -1.97 -1.70
C CYS A 139 5.62 -0.47 -1.91
N ILE A 140 6.69 0.34 -1.98
CA ILE A 140 6.64 1.78 -2.27
C ILE A 140 6.18 1.97 -3.73
N ALA A 141 6.91 1.38 -4.68
CA ALA A 141 6.54 1.41 -6.10
C ALA A 141 5.20 0.72 -6.41
N GLY A 142 4.83 -0.28 -5.60
CA GLY A 142 3.56 -0.99 -5.74
C GLY A 142 2.35 -0.24 -5.22
N CYS A 143 2.52 0.80 -4.40
CA CYS A 143 1.41 1.53 -3.81
C CYS A 143 0.92 2.64 -4.76
N PRO A 144 -0.35 2.60 -5.22
CA PRO A 144 -0.89 3.65 -6.11
C PRO A 144 -1.00 5.03 -5.45
N PHE A 145 -0.83 5.10 -4.12
CA PHE A 145 -0.93 6.30 -3.31
C PHE A 145 0.40 6.74 -2.71
N ASP A 146 1.52 6.08 -3.07
CA ASP A 146 2.86 6.37 -2.55
C ASP A 146 2.90 6.51 -1.00
N VAL A 147 2.40 5.51 -0.28
CA VAL A 147 2.28 5.57 1.19
C VAL A 147 3.46 4.96 1.95
N PRO A 148 3.98 3.76 1.62
CA PRO A 148 5.01 3.12 2.45
C PRO A 148 6.28 3.97 2.49
N ARG A 149 6.90 4.08 3.67
CA ARG A 149 8.13 4.83 3.87
C ARG A 149 9.18 3.96 4.55
N MET A 150 10.40 3.99 4.04
CA MET A 150 11.52 3.21 4.58
C MET A 150 12.09 3.89 5.83
N ASN A 151 12.30 3.11 6.88
CA ASN A 151 13.08 3.51 8.03
C ASN A 151 14.56 3.18 7.77
N LYS A 152 15.43 4.18 7.93
CA LYS A 152 16.88 4.02 7.71
C LYS A 152 17.56 3.28 8.87
N ASP A 153 16.95 3.28 10.05
CA ASP A 153 17.55 2.70 11.26
C ASP A 153 17.49 1.17 11.28
N ASP A 154 16.44 0.59 10.71
CA ASP A 154 16.18 -0.86 10.76
C ASP A 154 15.93 -1.50 9.39
N ASN A 155 15.98 -0.71 8.31
CA ASN A 155 15.72 -1.11 6.92
C ASN A 155 14.35 -1.77 6.72
N ARG A 156 13.32 -1.30 7.44
CA ARG A 156 11.93 -1.76 7.28
C ARG A 156 11.03 -0.61 6.87
N VAL A 157 9.95 -0.96 6.18
CA VAL A 157 8.93 0.01 5.81
C VAL A 157 7.88 0.14 6.91
N TYR A 158 7.37 1.34 7.10
CA TYR A 158 6.28 1.65 8.03
C TYR A 158 5.23 2.54 7.35
N LYS A 159 4.02 2.53 7.89
CA LYS A 159 2.85 3.31 7.44
C LYS A 159 1.76 3.24 8.51
N CYS A 160 0.65 3.96 8.30
CA CYS A 160 -0.56 3.79 9.11
C CYS A 160 -1.02 2.32 9.15
N THR A 161 -1.36 1.87 10.35
CA THR A 161 -1.82 0.50 10.69
C THR A 161 -3.34 0.43 10.88
N LEU A 162 -4.06 1.54 10.61
CA LEU A 162 -5.43 1.78 11.06
C LEU A 162 -5.63 1.60 12.58
N CYS A 163 -4.55 1.71 13.38
CA CYS A 163 -4.56 1.38 14.81
C CYS A 163 -5.10 -0.03 15.07
N VAL A 164 -4.60 -1.02 14.32
CA VAL A 164 -4.98 -2.45 14.44
C VAL A 164 -5.00 -2.91 15.90
N ASP A 165 -4.02 -2.50 16.68
CA ASP A 165 -3.88 -2.76 18.11
C ASP A 165 -5.04 -2.23 18.98
N ARG A 166 -5.69 -1.13 18.56
CA ARG A 166 -6.91 -0.60 19.19
C ARG A 166 -8.16 -1.28 18.66
N VAL A 167 -8.22 -1.44 17.34
CA VAL A 167 -9.41 -1.97 16.64
C VAL A 167 -9.67 -3.42 17.04
N ASP A 168 -8.62 -4.23 17.17
CA ASP A 168 -8.70 -5.63 17.57
C ASP A 168 -9.33 -5.83 18.97
N VAL A 169 -9.26 -4.80 19.82
CA VAL A 169 -9.85 -4.79 21.17
C VAL A 169 -11.08 -3.88 21.29
N GLY A 170 -11.68 -3.51 20.16
CA GLY A 170 -12.95 -2.78 20.11
C GLY A 170 -12.85 -1.27 20.36
N GLN A 171 -11.66 -0.68 20.22
CA GLN A 171 -11.48 0.78 20.30
C GLN A 171 -11.27 1.40 18.91
N GLU A 172 -11.82 2.59 18.70
CA GLU A 172 -11.60 3.36 17.48
C GLU A 172 -10.16 3.92 17.40
N PRO A 173 -9.62 4.17 16.19
CA PRO A 173 -8.27 4.69 15.99
C PRO A 173 -8.00 6.02 16.70
N ALA A 174 -6.77 6.24 17.16
CA ALA A 174 -6.39 7.45 17.90
C ALA A 174 -6.69 8.75 17.13
N CYS A 175 -6.40 8.77 15.82
CA CYS A 175 -6.67 9.93 14.96
C CYS A 175 -8.17 10.18 14.71
N VAL A 176 -9.03 9.16 14.87
CA VAL A 176 -10.49 9.30 14.80
C VAL A 176 -10.97 9.96 16.10
N LYS A 177 -10.63 9.35 17.24
CA LYS A 177 -11.05 9.80 18.58
C LYS A 177 -10.68 11.25 18.90
N THR A 178 -9.53 11.72 18.40
CA THR A 178 -9.02 13.07 18.69
C THR A 178 -9.64 14.17 17.81
N CYS A 179 -10.35 13.82 16.73
CA CYS A 179 -10.74 14.81 15.72
C CYS A 179 -11.71 15.84 16.31
N PRO A 180 -11.32 17.13 16.43
CA PRO A 180 -12.09 18.11 17.20
C PRO A 180 -13.41 18.50 16.55
N THR A 181 -13.50 18.40 15.22
CA THR A 181 -14.70 18.76 14.46
C THR A 181 -15.54 17.55 14.05
N GLY A 182 -15.11 16.34 14.40
CA GLY A 182 -15.77 15.12 13.92
C GLY A 182 -15.55 14.83 12.44
N ALA A 183 -14.61 15.50 11.77
CA ALA A 183 -14.29 15.27 10.34
C ALA A 183 -13.77 13.85 10.02
N ILE A 184 -13.44 13.06 11.04
CA ILE A 184 -12.96 11.70 10.87
C ILE A 184 -13.92 10.77 11.63
N HIS A 185 -14.64 9.93 10.89
CA HIS A 185 -15.56 8.93 11.42
C HIS A 185 -14.94 7.53 11.31
N PHE A 186 -15.42 6.60 12.12
CA PHE A 186 -15.01 5.20 12.09
C PHE A 186 -16.18 4.30 12.47
N GLY A 187 -16.24 3.13 11.83
CA GLY A 187 -17.24 2.10 12.10
C GLY A 187 -17.19 1.03 11.02
N THR A 188 -18.30 0.32 10.82
CA THR A 188 -18.43 -0.60 9.68
C THR A 188 -18.36 0.18 8.38
N LYS A 189 -17.77 -0.42 7.34
CA LYS A 189 -17.60 0.21 6.04
C LYS A 189 -18.95 0.60 5.42
N ASP A 190 -19.98 -0.23 5.60
CA ASP A 190 -21.32 0.06 5.11
C ASP A 190 -21.92 1.29 5.80
N ALA A 191 -21.86 1.37 7.14
CA ALA A 191 -22.32 2.54 7.87
C ALA A 191 -21.54 3.81 7.49
N MET A 192 -20.23 3.69 7.24
CA MET A 192 -19.43 4.81 6.76
C MET A 192 -19.85 5.28 5.35
N LYS A 193 -20.30 4.37 4.48
CA LYS A 193 -20.85 4.73 3.16
C LYS A 193 -22.19 5.43 3.28
N GLU A 194 -23.03 5.02 4.23
CA GLU A 194 -24.30 5.70 4.53
C GLU A 194 -24.07 7.13 5.02
N ILE A 195 -23.19 7.33 6.01
CA ILE A 195 -22.82 8.67 6.50
C ILE A 195 -22.25 9.53 5.36
N ALA A 196 -21.41 8.95 4.50
CA ALA A 196 -20.87 9.67 3.35
C ALA A 196 -21.97 10.09 2.37
N ALA A 197 -22.94 9.22 2.08
CA ALA A 197 -24.05 9.52 1.19
C ALA A 197 -24.95 10.65 1.73
N GLU A 198 -25.23 10.63 3.04
CA GLU A 198 -25.96 11.72 3.71
C GLU A 198 -25.19 13.04 3.60
N ARG A 199 -23.88 13.03 3.88
CA ARG A 199 -23.03 14.21 3.79
C ARG A 199 -22.96 14.78 2.37
N VAL A 200 -22.83 13.91 1.37
CA VAL A 200 -22.84 14.32 -0.06
C VAL A 200 -24.18 14.94 -0.42
N SER A 201 -25.30 14.38 0.06
CA SER A 201 -26.64 14.96 -0.14
C SER A 201 -26.71 16.38 0.44
N GLU A 202 -26.22 16.59 1.67
CA GLU A 202 -26.15 17.92 2.29
C GLU A 202 -25.29 18.89 1.48
N LEU A 203 -24.10 18.48 1.03
CA LEU A 203 -23.20 19.30 0.22
C LEU A 203 -23.84 19.74 -1.10
N ASN A 204 -24.59 18.84 -1.74
CA ASN A 204 -25.36 19.17 -2.95
C ASN A 204 -26.38 20.28 -2.70
N THR A 205 -27.07 20.29 -1.55
CA THR A 205 -28.01 21.38 -1.19
C THR A 205 -27.31 22.73 -0.98
N ARG A 206 -26.00 22.71 -0.67
CA ARG A 206 -25.16 23.90 -0.47
C ARG A 206 -24.47 24.38 -1.75
N GLY A 207 -24.75 23.74 -2.89
CA GLY A 207 -24.23 24.13 -4.20
C GLY A 207 -22.98 23.38 -4.67
N TYR A 208 -22.48 22.40 -3.91
CA TYR A 208 -21.38 21.52 -4.35
C TYR A 208 -21.91 20.35 -5.17
N GLN A 209 -22.29 20.61 -6.43
CA GLN A 209 -22.94 19.62 -7.31
C GLN A 209 -22.07 18.39 -7.64
N ASN A 210 -20.74 18.54 -7.52
CA ASN A 210 -19.77 17.48 -7.76
C ASN A 210 -19.23 16.89 -6.44
N ALA A 211 -19.93 17.12 -5.32
CA ALA A 211 -19.58 16.46 -4.07
C ALA A 211 -19.74 14.94 -4.20
N GLY A 212 -18.86 14.19 -3.56
CA GLY A 212 -18.88 12.74 -3.70
C GLY A 212 -18.01 11.99 -2.70
N LEU A 213 -18.26 10.68 -2.62
CA LEU A 213 -17.46 9.72 -1.89
C LEU A 213 -16.29 9.26 -2.76
N TYR A 214 -15.08 9.44 -2.27
CA TYR A 214 -13.88 8.86 -2.82
C TYR A 214 -13.63 7.47 -2.22
N ASP A 215 -14.03 6.43 -2.96
CA ASP A 215 -13.82 5.01 -2.67
C ASP A 215 -13.40 4.29 -3.98
N PRO A 216 -12.13 4.37 -4.39
CA PRO A 216 -11.72 4.07 -5.76
C PRO A 216 -11.82 2.59 -6.11
N ALA A 217 -12.68 2.27 -7.09
CA ALA A 217 -12.91 0.92 -7.58
C ALA A 217 -11.65 0.27 -8.20
N GLY A 218 -10.71 1.06 -8.70
CA GLY A 218 -9.46 0.58 -9.30
C GLY A 218 -8.53 -0.20 -8.36
N VAL A 219 -8.76 -0.10 -7.05
CA VAL A 219 -8.11 -0.91 -6.00
C VAL A 219 -9.12 -1.73 -5.19
N GLY A 220 -10.31 -1.99 -5.75
CA GLY A 220 -11.41 -2.73 -5.12
C GLY A 220 -12.15 -1.95 -4.02
N GLY A 221 -11.96 -0.63 -3.95
CA GLY A 221 -12.37 0.20 -2.81
C GLY A 221 -11.32 0.26 -1.70
N THR A 222 -11.57 1.10 -0.70
CA THR A 222 -10.62 1.41 0.38
C THR A 222 -11.29 1.37 1.75
N HIS A 223 -10.51 1.03 2.78
CA HIS A 223 -10.95 1.08 4.19
C HIS A 223 -10.59 2.42 4.85
N VAL A 224 -10.03 3.35 4.07
CA VAL A 224 -10.02 4.78 4.37
C VAL A 224 -10.62 5.49 3.15
N MET A 225 -11.72 6.20 3.34
CA MET A 225 -12.48 6.88 2.28
C MET A 225 -12.54 8.38 2.55
N TYR A 226 -12.83 9.19 1.55
CA TYR A 226 -13.05 10.63 1.72
C TYR A 226 -14.44 11.06 1.27
N VAL A 227 -15.02 12.04 1.96
CA VAL A 227 -16.03 12.92 1.34
C VAL A 227 -15.30 14.14 0.80
N LEU A 228 -15.54 14.51 -0.46
CA LEU A 228 -14.90 15.65 -1.14
C LEU A 228 -15.97 16.65 -1.61
N HIS A 229 -15.64 17.94 -1.58
CA HIS A 229 -16.46 18.97 -2.24
C HIS A 229 -16.46 18.84 -3.77
N HIS A 230 -15.30 18.44 -4.31
CA HIS A 230 -14.99 18.36 -5.74
C HIS A 230 -14.48 16.94 -6.04
N ALA A 231 -15.38 15.95 -5.99
CA ALA A 231 -15.02 14.56 -6.23
C ALA A 231 -14.70 14.28 -7.71
N ASP A 232 -15.08 15.18 -8.61
CA ASP A 232 -14.69 15.21 -10.03
C ASP A 232 -13.24 15.65 -10.25
N LYS A 233 -12.61 16.30 -9.26
CA LYS A 233 -11.24 16.80 -9.33
C LYS A 233 -10.45 16.46 -8.05
N PRO A 234 -10.27 15.19 -7.70
CA PRO A 234 -9.55 14.79 -6.48
C PRO A 234 -8.11 15.34 -6.45
N GLN A 235 -7.49 15.59 -7.60
CA GLN A 235 -6.13 16.14 -7.68
C GLN A 235 -5.99 17.52 -7.04
N LEU A 236 -7.08 18.29 -6.90
CA LEU A 236 -7.08 19.57 -6.17
C LEU A 236 -6.72 19.39 -4.69
N TYR A 237 -6.97 18.20 -4.12
CA TYR A 237 -6.64 17.86 -2.74
C TYR A 237 -5.20 17.37 -2.65
N HIS A 238 -4.24 18.21 -3.02
CA HIS A 238 -2.81 17.93 -2.98
C HIS A 238 -2.45 16.61 -3.71
N GLY A 239 -2.88 16.49 -4.97
CA GLY A 239 -2.50 15.38 -5.85
C GLY A 239 -3.11 14.02 -5.49
N LEU A 240 -4.26 13.98 -4.80
CA LEU A 240 -5.00 12.73 -4.62
C LEU A 240 -5.31 12.12 -6.01
N PRO A 241 -4.91 10.88 -6.30
CA PRO A 241 -5.11 10.28 -7.62
C PRO A 241 -6.61 10.16 -7.96
N ASP A 242 -6.97 10.33 -9.23
CA ASP A 242 -8.38 10.27 -9.64
C ASP A 242 -8.90 8.83 -9.75
N ASN A 243 -8.26 8.04 -10.61
CA ASN A 243 -8.61 6.63 -10.81
C ASN A 243 -7.40 5.73 -10.50
N PRO A 244 -6.97 5.61 -9.23
CA PRO A 244 -5.80 4.84 -8.87
C PRO A 244 -6.03 3.35 -9.12
N THR A 245 -5.09 2.72 -9.82
CA THR A 245 -5.02 1.27 -10.03
C THR A 245 -3.61 0.78 -9.74
N ILE A 246 -3.46 -0.51 -9.48
CA ILE A 246 -2.11 -1.11 -9.45
C ILE A 246 -1.51 -1.03 -10.86
N SER A 247 -0.26 -0.57 -10.96
CA SER A 247 0.43 -0.41 -12.24
C SER A 247 0.36 -1.69 -13.10
N PRO A 248 -0.02 -1.60 -14.39
CA PRO A 248 -0.07 -2.74 -15.29
C PRO A 248 1.28 -3.48 -15.40
N ALA A 249 2.40 -2.76 -15.34
CA ALA A 249 3.74 -3.34 -15.35
C ALA A 249 3.98 -4.24 -14.13
N ILE A 250 3.51 -3.81 -12.95
CA ILE A 250 3.61 -4.60 -11.71
C ILE A 250 2.69 -5.82 -11.80
N THR A 251 1.46 -5.64 -12.27
CA THR A 251 0.50 -6.73 -12.46
C THR A 251 1.03 -7.79 -13.41
N PHE A 252 1.64 -7.40 -14.53
CA PHE A 252 2.29 -8.33 -15.45
C PHE A 252 3.48 -9.06 -14.81
N TRP A 253 4.40 -8.31 -14.20
CA TRP A 253 5.62 -8.86 -13.60
C TRP A 253 5.36 -9.82 -12.43
N LYS A 254 4.38 -9.50 -11.58
CA LYS A 254 4.01 -10.31 -10.40
C LYS A 254 2.97 -11.38 -10.72
N GLY A 255 2.20 -11.20 -11.79
CA GLY A 255 1.23 -12.17 -12.29
C GLY A 255 1.84 -13.05 -13.38
N VAL A 256 1.48 -12.78 -14.63
CA VAL A 256 1.70 -13.64 -15.81
C VAL A 256 3.17 -14.01 -16.04
N TRP A 257 4.11 -13.11 -15.75
CA TRP A 257 5.53 -13.37 -15.99
C TRP A 257 6.08 -14.52 -15.14
N LYS A 258 5.59 -14.72 -13.91
CA LYS A 258 6.09 -15.74 -12.99
C LYS A 258 5.87 -17.18 -13.48
N PRO A 259 4.64 -17.61 -13.83
CA PRO A 259 4.42 -18.95 -14.37
C PRO A 259 5.06 -19.13 -15.75
N LEU A 260 5.07 -18.11 -16.60
CA LEU A 260 5.75 -18.19 -17.90
C LEU A 260 7.25 -18.43 -17.75
N ALA A 261 7.90 -17.71 -16.83
CA ALA A 261 9.31 -17.94 -16.52
C ALA A 261 9.54 -19.36 -15.99
N ALA A 262 8.69 -19.86 -15.10
CA ALA A 262 8.80 -21.22 -14.57
C ALA A 262 8.67 -22.30 -15.65
N ILE A 263 7.71 -22.14 -16.58
CA ILE A 263 7.56 -23.03 -17.74
C ILE A 263 8.81 -22.95 -18.63
N GLY A 264 9.31 -21.75 -18.89
CA GLY A 264 10.55 -21.54 -19.65
C GLY A 264 11.73 -22.27 -19.02
N PHE A 265 11.94 -22.13 -17.71
CA PHE A 265 12.99 -22.84 -16.98
C PHE A 265 12.84 -24.36 -17.08
N ALA A 266 11.63 -24.90 -16.89
CA ALA A 266 11.38 -26.33 -17.00
C ALA A 266 11.66 -26.87 -18.41
N ALA A 267 11.23 -26.14 -19.44
CA ALA A 267 11.46 -26.49 -20.84
C ALA A 267 12.95 -26.45 -21.19
N THR A 268 13.67 -25.39 -20.78
CA THR A 268 15.12 -25.30 -20.98
C THR A 268 15.85 -26.43 -20.28
N PHE A 269 15.51 -26.72 -19.02
CA PHE A 269 16.13 -27.83 -18.28
C PHE A 269 15.89 -29.17 -18.97
N ALA A 270 14.65 -29.46 -19.37
CA ALA A 270 14.31 -30.66 -20.10
C ALA A 270 15.10 -30.75 -21.43
N ALA A 271 15.15 -29.68 -22.21
CA ALA A 271 15.90 -29.61 -23.45
C ALA A 271 17.40 -29.86 -23.23
N SER A 272 18.00 -29.28 -22.19
CA SER A 272 19.41 -29.53 -21.84
C SER A 272 19.68 -30.99 -21.48
N VAL A 273 18.79 -31.61 -20.71
CA VAL A 273 18.91 -33.05 -20.36
C VAL A 273 18.78 -33.91 -21.62
N PHE A 274 17.75 -33.70 -22.44
CA PHE A 274 17.56 -34.48 -23.67
C PHE A 274 18.67 -34.24 -24.70
N HIS A 275 19.18 -33.02 -24.81
CA HIS A 275 20.33 -32.72 -25.65
C HIS A 275 21.57 -33.47 -25.17
N TYR A 276 21.89 -33.42 -23.88
CA TYR A 276 23.06 -34.12 -23.33
C TYR A 276 22.95 -35.64 -23.49
N VAL A 277 21.77 -36.23 -23.24
CA VAL A 277 21.55 -37.67 -23.42
C VAL A 277 21.57 -38.08 -24.89
N GLY A 278 21.02 -37.24 -25.79
CA GLY A 278 20.91 -37.56 -27.21
C GLY A 278 22.19 -37.31 -28.01
N VAL A 279 22.90 -36.22 -27.74
CA VAL A 279 24.12 -35.81 -28.47
C VAL A 279 25.38 -36.31 -27.76
N GLY A 280 25.34 -36.43 -26.43
CA GLY A 280 26.50 -36.77 -25.62
C GLY A 280 27.38 -35.57 -25.27
N PRO A 281 28.41 -35.78 -24.45
CA PRO A 281 29.38 -34.75 -24.11
C PRO A 281 30.26 -34.42 -25.32
N ASN A 282 30.62 -33.15 -25.48
CA ASN A 282 31.69 -32.77 -26.39
C ASN A 282 33.04 -33.21 -25.79
N ARG A 283 33.69 -34.20 -26.42
CA ARG A 283 35.00 -34.70 -26.01
C ARG A 283 36.05 -34.19 -26.99
N VAL A 284 37.25 -33.90 -26.49
CA VAL A 284 38.42 -33.67 -27.34
C VAL A 284 38.86 -35.04 -27.89
N GLU A 285 39.06 -35.16 -29.20
CA GLU A 285 39.56 -36.40 -29.81
C GLU A 285 41.04 -36.60 -29.44
N GLU A 286 41.51 -37.85 -29.33
CA GLU A 286 42.91 -38.15 -28.92
C GLU A 286 43.95 -37.54 -29.89
N GLU A 287 43.61 -37.28 -31.16
CA GLU A 287 44.50 -36.64 -32.15
C GLU A 287 44.85 -35.18 -31.79
N ASP A 288 43.94 -34.44 -31.14
CA ASP A 288 44.22 -33.06 -30.68
C ASP A 288 45.16 -33.04 -29.46
N HIS A 289 45.26 -34.16 -28.72
CA HIS A 289 46.13 -34.30 -27.56
C HIS A 289 47.58 -34.58 -27.96
N ASP A 290 47.79 -35.23 -29.11
CA ASP A 290 49.10 -35.49 -29.70
C ASP A 290 49.68 -34.24 -30.39
N GLU A 291 48.86 -33.43 -31.08
CA GLU A 291 49.33 -32.15 -31.68
C GLU A 291 49.79 -31.12 -30.63
N LEU A 292 49.13 -31.07 -29.46
CA LEU A 292 49.56 -30.22 -28.34
C LEU A 292 50.84 -30.71 -27.67
N HIS A 293 51.05 -32.04 -27.59
CA HIS A 293 52.29 -32.62 -27.05
C HIS A 293 53.48 -32.45 -28.02
N ASP A 294 53.24 -32.48 -29.33
CA ASP A 294 54.26 -32.27 -30.36
C ASP A 294 54.67 -30.79 -30.53
N GLU A 295 53.79 -29.83 -30.23
CA GLU A 295 54.15 -28.40 -30.19
C GLU A 295 54.95 -28.01 -28.94
N GLU A 296 54.65 -28.59 -27.76
CA GLU A 296 55.43 -28.34 -26.53
C GLU A 296 56.83 -28.97 -26.56
N THR A 297 57.02 -30.07 -27.30
CA THR A 297 58.33 -30.71 -27.47
C THR A 297 59.17 -30.11 -28.61
N ARG A 298 58.62 -29.16 -29.38
CA ARG A 298 59.31 -28.44 -30.46
C ARG A 298 59.89 -27.06 -30.09
N LYS A 299 59.81 -26.64 -28.82
CA LYS A 299 60.52 -25.47 -28.26
C LYS A 299 61.70 -25.86 -27.40
#